data_AF-A0A316UJN2-F1
#
_entry.id   AF-A0A316UJN2-F1
#
_cell.length_a   1.000
_cell.length_b   1.000
_cell.length_c   1.000
_cell.angle_alpha   90.00
_cell.angle_beta   90.00
_cell.angle_gamma   90.00
#
_symmetry.space_group_name_H-M   'P 1'
#
loop_
_entity.id
_entity.type
_entity.pdbx_description
1 polymer ?
#
loop_
_entity_poly.entity_id
_entity_poly.type
_entity_poly.pdbx_seq_one_letter_code
_entity_poly.pdbx_strand_id
1 'polypeptide(L)' 'MSQLYRDPWAKREAWRKHPIFSHRFYMRNIFPGFGIALGAFTVYLAVDALTHPANIEKLKEDARKQRGEE' A
#
# COMPACT_ATOMS: atom_id res chain seq x y z
N MET A 1 -2.36 8.15 45.67
CA MET A 1 -1.36 7.75 44.66
C MET A 1 -1.41 6.25 44.53
N SER A 2 -1.75 5.71 43.35
CA SER A 2 -1.71 4.25 43.15
C SER A 2 -0.26 3.77 43.26
N GLN A 3 -0.03 2.68 43.99
CA GLN A 3 1.30 2.06 44.04
C GLN A 3 1.64 1.48 42.66
N LEU A 4 2.72 1.97 42.07
CA LEU A 4 3.33 1.36 40.88
C LEU A 4 3.92 0.00 41.29
N TYR A 5 3.29 -1.08 40.84
CA TYR A 5 3.85 -2.42 40.96
C TYR A 5 5.10 -2.53 40.09
N ARG A 6 6.23 -2.88 40.71
CA ARG A 6 7.47 -3.22 40.02
C ARG A 6 7.59 -4.73 39.93
N ASP A 7 7.48 -5.25 38.72
CA ASP A 7 7.68 -6.67 38.46
C ASP A 7 9.17 -7.05 38.69
N PRO A 8 9.48 -7.98 39.62
CA PRO A 8 10.84 -8.43 39.88
C PRO A 8 11.45 -9.25 38.73
N TRP A 9 10.63 -9.78 37.81
CA TRP A 9 11.08 -10.61 36.69
C TRP A 9 11.20 -9.84 35.37
N ALA A 10 10.93 -8.53 35.37
CA ALA A 10 10.93 -7.71 34.16
C ALA A 10 12.24 -7.82 33.36
N LYS A 11 13.40 -7.89 34.05
CA LYS A 11 14.71 -8.09 33.39
C LYS A 11 14.82 -9.46 32.70
N ARG A 12 14.25 -10.50 33.30
CA ARG A 12 14.23 -11.87 32.76
C ARG A 12 13.26 -11.98 31.58
N GLU A 13 12.16 -11.24 31.58
CA GLU A 13 11.18 -11.26 30.50
C GLU A 13 11.47 -10.27 29.36
N ALA A 14 12.46 -9.38 29.54
CA ALA A 14 12.81 -8.33 28.59
C ALA A 14 13.11 -8.87 27.17
N TRP A 15 13.70 -10.06 27.05
CA TRP A 15 13.99 -10.67 25.75
C TRP A 15 12.73 -10.95 24.91
N ARG A 16 11.57 -11.19 25.55
CA ARG A 16 10.29 -11.40 24.85
C ARG A 16 9.71 -10.11 24.27
N LYS A 17 10.15 -8.96 24.79
CA LYS A 17 9.77 -7.63 24.29
C LYS A 17 10.72 -7.13 23.20
N HIS A 18 11.51 -8.02 22.60
CA HIS A 18 12.39 -7.67 21.50
C HIS A 18 11.60 -7.02 20.35
N PRO A 19 12.12 -5.97 19.69
CA PRO A 19 11.41 -5.25 18.62
C PRO A 19 10.88 -6.15 17.49
N ILE A 20 11.52 -7.29 17.25
CA ILE A 20 11.08 -8.29 16.27
C ILE A 20 9.72 -8.92 16.60
N PHE A 21 9.34 -8.98 17.87
CA PHE A 21 8.06 -9.50 18.34
C PHE A 21 7.03 -8.40 18.57
N SER A 22 7.35 -7.16 18.22
CA SER A 22 6.40 -6.05 18.36
C SER A 22 5.27 -6.15 17.35
N HIS A 23 4.06 -5.75 17.73
CA HIS A 23 2.92 -5.67 16.82
C HIS A 23 3.25 -4.83 15.57
N ARG A 24 4.02 -3.75 15.74
CA ARG A 24 4.46 -2.90 14.63
C ARG A 24 5.33 -3.66 13.63
N PHE A 25 6.24 -4.51 14.10
CA PHE A 25 7.06 -5.34 13.23
C PHE A 25 6.20 -6.32 12.44
N TYR A 26 5.24 -6.98 13.08
CA TYR A 26 4.31 -7.86 12.37
C TYR A 26 3.52 -7.09 11.31
N MET A 27 2.89 -5.96 11.67
CA MET A 27 2.09 -5.14 10.74
C MET A 27 2.86 -4.71 9.50
N ARG A 28 4.13 -4.31 9.64
CA ARG A 28 4.96 -3.92 8.50
C ARG A 28 5.30 -5.09 7.57
N ASN A 29 5.29 -6.31 8.07
CA ASN A 29 5.72 -7.51 7.34
C ASN A 29 4.55 -8.42 6.91
N ILE A 30 3.28 -8.02 7.13
CA ILE A 30 2.11 -8.85 6.75
C ILE A 30 2.06 -9.11 5.24
N PHE A 31 2.47 -8.14 4.42
CA PHE A 31 2.42 -8.27 2.96
C PHE A 31 3.79 -8.07 2.31
N PRO A 32 4.65 -9.10 2.31
CA PRO A 32 5.92 -9.03 1.59
C PRO A 32 5.64 -8.84 0.10
N GLY A 33 6.23 -7.80 -0.49
CA GLY A 33 6.09 -7.51 -1.92
C GLY A 33 4.81 -6.77 -2.35
N PHE A 34 3.93 -6.37 -1.43
CA PHE A 34 2.72 -5.62 -1.79
C PHE A 34 3.02 -4.34 -2.58
N GLY A 35 4.06 -3.59 -2.19
CA GLY A 35 4.45 -2.39 -2.92
C GLY A 35 4.85 -2.66 -4.37
N ILE A 36 5.54 -3.78 -4.63
CA ILE A 36 5.95 -4.17 -5.97
C ILE A 36 4.74 -4.61 -6.80
N ALA A 37 3.87 -5.45 -6.21
CA ALA A 37 2.65 -5.91 -6.87
C ALA A 37 1.71 -4.74 -7.21
N LEU A 38 1.53 -3.81 -6.27
CA LEU A 38 0.74 -2.60 -6.49
C LEU A 38 1.35 -1.76 -7.62
N GLY A 39 2.66 -1.56 -7.62
CA GLY A 39 3.35 -0.85 -8.69
C GLY A 39 3.13 -1.50 -10.07
N ALA A 40 3.39 -2.81 -10.17
CA ALA A 40 3.18 -3.56 -11.42
C ALA A 40 1.72 -3.49 -11.90
N PHE A 41 0.77 -3.62 -10.98
CA PHE A 41 -0.66 -3.53 -11.29
C PHE A 41 -1.05 -2.13 -11.79
N THR A 42 -0.55 -1.06 -11.17
CA THR A 42 -0.83 0.30 -11.63
C THR A 42 -0.26 0.58 -13.02
N VAL A 43 0.95 0.09 -13.31
CA VAL A 43 1.55 0.19 -14.65
C VAL A 43 0.72 -0.56 -15.68
N TYR A 44 0.27 -1.78 -15.34
CA TYR A 44 -0.62 -2.56 -16.20
C TYR A 44 -1.92 -1.80 -16.51
N LEU A 45 -2.60 -1.27 -15.47
CA LEU A 45 -3.83 -0.50 -15.66
C LEU A 45 -3.62 0.76 -16.49
N ALA A 46 -2.51 1.47 -16.33
CA ALA A 46 -2.22 2.66 -17.12
C ALA A 46 -2.02 2.32 -18.60
N VAL A 47 -1.30 1.23 -18.90
CA VAL A 47 -1.13 0.74 -20.28
C VAL A 47 -2.46 0.31 -20.86
N ASP A 48 -3.23 -0.48 -20.12
CA ASP A 48 -4.56 -0.95 -20.56
C ASP A 48 -5.49 0.24 -20.82
N ALA A 49 -5.58 1.20 -19.90
CA ALA A 49 -6.42 2.38 -20.05
C ALA A 49 -6.12 3.20 -21.32
N LEU A 50 -4.85 3.30 -21.71
CA LEU A 50 -4.41 4.04 -22.90
C LEU A 50 -4.53 3.24 -24.20
N THR A 51 -4.35 1.93 -24.15
CA THR A 51 -4.29 1.07 -25.35
C THR A 51 -5.60 0.36 -25.65
N HIS A 52 -6.53 0.30 -24.69
CA HIS A 52 -7.80 -0.39 -24.88
C HIS A 52 -8.65 0.31 -25.96
N PRO A 53 -9.13 -0.42 -26.99
CA PRO A 53 -9.74 0.17 -28.19
C PRO A 53 -10.94 1.07 -27.87
N ALA A 54 -11.80 0.64 -26.95
CA ALA A 54 -12.96 1.43 -26.51
C ALA A 54 -12.58 2.77 -25.85
N ASN A 55 -11.46 2.81 -25.14
CA ASN A 55 -10.99 4.06 -24.52
C ASN A 55 -10.33 4.96 -25.55
N ILE A 56 -9.61 4.39 -26.52
CA ILE A 56 -8.97 5.16 -27.61
C ILE A 56 -10.01 5.93 -28.43
N GLU A 57 -11.13 5.29 -28.79
CA GLU A 57 -12.20 5.94 -29.55
C GLU A 57 -12.79 7.11 -28.78
N LYS A 58 -13.13 6.88 -27.51
CA LYS A 58 -13.61 7.94 -26.62
C LYS A 58 -12.61 9.09 -26.46
N LEU A 59 -11.33 8.78 -26.27
CA LEU A 59 -10.27 9.81 -26.16
C LEU A 59 -10.13 10.63 -27.45
N LYS A 60 -10.29 10.00 -28.62
CA LYS A 60 -10.27 10.69 -29.92
C LYS A 60 -11.51 11.55 -30.12
N GLU A 61 -12.68 11.08 -29.69
CA GLU A 61 -13.93 11.85 -29.73
C GLU A 61 -13.89 13.05 -28.79
N ASP A 62 -13.42 12.86 -27.56
CA ASP A 62 -13.24 13.94 -26.58
C ASP A 62 -12.23 14.99 -27.10
N ALA A 63 -11.12 14.55 -27.70
CA ALA A 63 -10.15 15.44 -28.34
C ALA A 63 -10.75 16.19 -29.55
N ARG A 64 -11.64 15.56 -30.30
CA ARG A 64 -12.34 16.17 -31.45
C ARG A 64 -13.33 17.24 -30.99
N LYS A 65 -14.14 16.95 -29.98
CA LYS A 65 -15.06 17.92 -29.34
C LYS A 65 -14.30 19.12 -28.76
N GLN A 66 -13.14 18.87 -28.13
CA GLN A 66 -12.28 19.95 -27.63
C GLN A 66 -11.73 20.86 -28.74
N ARG A 67 -11.54 20.35 -29.97
CA ARG A 67 -11.15 21.18 -31.13
C ARG A 67 -12.30 21.97 -31.75
N GLY A 68 -13.55 21.76 -31.31
CA GLY A 68 -14.72 22.40 -31.91
C GLY A 68 -15.06 21.86 -33.30
N GLU A 69 -14.58 20.66 -33.64
CA GLU A 69 -14.97 19.89 -34.82
C GLU A 69 -16.28 19.15 -34.49
N GLU A 70 -17.40 19.88 -34.42
CA GLU A 70 -18.76 19.30 -34.37
C GLU A 70 -19.42 19.30 -35.76
#